data_AF-A0A1G9PJ92-F1
#
_entry.id   AF-A0A1G9PJ92-F1
#
_cell.length_a   1.000
_cell.length_b   1.000
_cell.length_c   1.000
_cell.angle_alpha   90.00
_cell.angle_beta   90.00
_cell.angle_gamma   90.00
#
_symmetry.space_group_name_H-M   'P 1'
#
loop_
_entity.id
_entity.type
_entity.pdbx_description
1 polymer ?
#
loop_
_entity_poly.entity_id
_entity_poly.type
_entity_poly.pdbx_seq_one_letter_code
_entity_poly.pdbx_strand_id
1 'polypeptide(L)'
;MAYCFNKMNSKVLKFDVLKDLDKIRFNHYIMRKENINRLIKDLPDGQFSLTISEVQRELNLSKRKAYNLIKEFENIGIIKNIIKGNLSRNNSVYEYVVKDFETDLSKGKDIEKSSDINTYTNTNVKDMCSDMNSDLMNLKKENLKRDLNKNNIYASIIDYLNEKSSKNFKSTTKKTKSVVDARINEGFVLDDFYKVIDIKCSQWLYSDMAKYLRPETLFSNKFEGYLNEINTNKVDDSNDCEIWDIKFDY
;
A
#
# COMPACT_ATOMS: atom_id res chain seq x y z
N MET A 1 14.01 -8.12 24.51
CA MET A 1 12.53 -7.91 24.55
C MET A 1 11.95 -8.56 23.31
N ALA A 2 10.80 -9.24 23.40
CA ALA A 2 10.09 -9.68 22.21
C ALA A 2 9.38 -8.47 21.58
N TYR A 3 9.64 -8.19 20.30
CA TYR A 3 8.89 -7.19 19.54
C TYR A 3 7.56 -7.81 19.10
N CYS A 4 6.60 -7.84 20.02
CA CYS A 4 5.24 -8.26 19.72
C CYS A 4 4.53 -7.17 18.91
N PHE A 5 4.44 -7.36 17.59
CA PHE A 5 3.59 -6.53 16.75
C PHE A 5 2.13 -6.70 17.15
N ASN A 6 1.43 -5.59 17.39
CA ASN A 6 0.00 -5.61 17.67
C ASN A 6 -0.77 -6.19 16.46
N LYS A 7 -1.69 -7.11 16.73
CA LYS A 7 -2.54 -7.74 15.72
C LYS A 7 -3.43 -6.68 15.07
N MET A 8 -3.41 -6.56 13.74
CA MET A 8 -4.21 -5.55 13.04
C MET A 8 -5.71 -5.76 13.28
N ASN A 9 -6.46 -4.66 13.39
CA ASN A 9 -7.92 -4.73 13.45
C ASN A 9 -8.46 -5.28 12.12
N SER A 10 -9.17 -6.41 12.17
CA SER A 10 -9.69 -7.12 10.99
C SER A 10 -10.62 -6.29 10.11
N LYS A 11 -11.20 -5.20 10.62
CA LYS A 11 -12.03 -4.26 9.84
C LYS A 11 -11.21 -3.49 8.78
N VAL A 12 -9.92 -3.27 9.02
CA VAL A 12 -9.01 -2.61 8.06
C VAL A 12 -8.89 -3.42 6.77
N LEU A 13 -8.98 -4.75 6.86
CA LEU A 13 -8.92 -5.67 5.71
C LEU A 13 -10.15 -5.57 4.78
N LYS A 14 -11.17 -4.78 5.14
CA LYS A 14 -12.36 -4.53 4.32
C LYS A 14 -12.23 -3.31 3.40
N PHE A 15 -11.14 -2.55 3.49
CA PHE A 15 -10.90 -1.38 2.65
C PHE A 15 -10.45 -1.77 1.23
N ASP A 16 -11.00 -1.10 0.23
CA ASP A 16 -10.64 -1.30 -1.18
C ASP A 16 -9.33 -0.56 -1.49
N VAL A 17 -8.31 -1.28 -1.97
CA VAL A 17 -6.94 -0.75 -2.17
C VAL A 17 -6.90 0.49 -3.07
N LEU A 18 -7.81 0.58 -4.04
CA LEU A 18 -7.84 1.68 -5.01
C LEU A 18 -8.80 2.81 -4.58
N LYS A 19 -9.94 2.47 -3.97
CA LYS A 19 -10.96 3.47 -3.58
C LYS A 19 -10.71 4.09 -2.21
N ASP A 20 -10.12 3.34 -1.28
CA ASP A 20 -9.93 3.71 0.12
C ASP A 20 -8.46 4.10 0.45
N LEU A 21 -7.71 4.60 -0.54
CA LEU A 21 -6.29 4.95 -0.40
C LEU A 21 -6.02 5.88 0.81
N ASP A 22 -6.85 6.91 1.00
CA ASP A 22 -6.75 7.85 2.13
C ASP A 22 -6.93 7.12 3.49
N LYS A 23 -7.81 6.11 3.56
CA LYS A 23 -8.03 5.28 4.77
C LYS A 23 -6.84 4.36 5.02
N ILE A 24 -6.29 3.72 3.99
CA ILE A 24 -5.14 2.82 4.11
C ILE A 24 -3.90 3.59 4.58
N ARG A 25 -3.65 4.77 3.99
CA ARG A 25 -2.59 5.70 4.43
C ARG A 25 -2.80 6.15 5.88
N PHE A 26 -4.03 6.51 6.26
CA PHE A 26 -4.33 6.91 7.64
C PHE A 26 -4.19 5.76 8.65
N ASN A 27 -4.57 4.52 8.30
CA ASN A 27 -4.32 3.36 9.14
C ASN A 27 -2.81 3.12 9.34
N HIS A 28 -2.02 3.18 8.26
CA HIS A 28 -0.56 3.05 8.34
C HIS A 28 0.06 4.14 9.22
N TYR A 29 -0.42 5.37 9.11
CA TYR A 29 -0.01 6.48 9.97
C TYR A 29 -0.34 6.23 11.47
N ILE A 30 -1.53 5.70 11.77
CA ILE A 30 -1.89 5.29 13.15
C ILE A 30 -0.92 4.22 13.68
N MET A 31 -0.64 3.17 12.89
CA MET A 31 0.34 2.14 13.25
C MET A 31 1.71 2.73 13.55
N ARG A 32 2.18 3.68 12.73
CA ARG A 32 3.45 4.39 12.97
C ARG A 32 3.43 5.19 14.27
N LYS A 33 2.35 5.91 14.59
CA LYS A 33 2.23 6.71 15.83
C LYS A 33 2.19 5.82 17.08
N GLU A 34 1.51 4.68 17.03
CA GLU A 34 1.48 3.69 18.14
C GLU A 34 2.86 3.04 18.34
N ASN A 35 3.53 2.61 17.27
CA ASN A 35 4.89 2.06 17.32
C ASN A 35 5.91 3.07 17.88
N ILE A 36 5.82 4.35 17.49
CA ILE A 36 6.66 5.41 18.06
C ILE A 36 6.39 5.56 19.56
N ASN A 37 5.13 5.53 19.99
CA ASN A 37 4.79 5.59 21.41
C ASN A 37 5.36 4.40 22.19
N ARG A 38 5.38 3.16 21.63
CA ARG A 38 6.02 2.00 22.29
C ARG A 38 7.52 2.17 22.54
N LEU A 39 8.21 2.88 21.65
CA LEU A 39 9.65 3.14 21.77
C LEU A 39 9.94 4.22 22.82
N ILE A 40 9.11 5.26 22.89
CA ILE A 40 9.29 6.42 23.79
C ILE A 40 8.68 6.17 25.18
N LYS A 41 7.57 5.43 25.25
CA LYS A 41 6.74 5.13 26.43
C LYS A 41 6.13 6.36 27.12
N ASP A 42 5.73 7.34 26.33
CA ASP A 42 5.05 8.57 26.80
C ASP A 42 3.58 8.32 27.20
N LEU A 43 2.91 7.41 26.48
CA LEU A 43 1.54 6.95 26.75
C LEU A 43 1.49 5.42 26.93
N PRO A 44 0.44 4.86 27.54
CA PRO A 44 0.26 3.41 27.64
C PRO A 44 0.29 2.69 26.28
N ASP A 45 0.71 1.42 26.27
CA ASP A 45 0.68 0.55 25.11
C ASP A 45 -0.69 0.55 24.42
N GLY A 46 -0.72 0.55 23.08
CA GLY A 46 -1.96 0.69 22.30
C GLY A 46 -2.48 2.12 22.16
N GLN A 47 -1.96 3.09 22.91
CA GLN A 47 -2.39 4.50 22.83
C GLN A 47 -1.42 5.37 22.02
N PHE A 48 -1.96 6.46 21.46
CA PHE A 48 -1.21 7.46 20.71
C PHE A 48 -1.90 8.83 20.76
N SER A 49 -1.11 9.90 20.72
CA SER A 49 -1.62 11.28 20.60
C SER A 49 -1.88 11.64 19.13
N LEU A 50 -2.97 12.36 18.87
CA LEU A 50 -3.39 12.72 17.51
C LEU A 50 -4.07 14.10 17.47
N THR A 51 -3.64 14.93 16.53
CA THR A 51 -4.30 16.18 16.16
C THR A 51 -4.69 16.20 14.68
N ILE A 52 -5.72 16.96 14.33
CA ILE A 52 -6.15 17.13 12.93
C ILE A 52 -5.01 17.76 12.10
N SER A 53 -4.29 18.72 12.67
CA SER A 53 -3.19 19.44 12.00
C SER A 53 -2.01 18.52 11.65
N GLU A 54 -1.65 17.56 12.51
CA GLU A 54 -0.67 16.52 12.17
C GLU A 54 -1.17 15.68 11.00
N VAL A 55 -2.39 15.14 11.06
CA VAL A 55 -2.96 14.29 9.99
C VAL A 55 -2.99 15.02 8.64
N GLN A 56 -3.30 16.32 8.63
CA GLN A 56 -3.23 17.14 7.43
C GLN A 56 -1.81 17.21 6.83
N ARG A 57 -0.79 17.45 7.66
CA ARG A 57 0.60 17.61 7.21
C ARG A 57 1.19 16.27 6.75
N GLU A 58 1.03 15.22 7.56
CA GLU A 58 1.67 13.92 7.33
C GLU A 58 1.04 13.15 6.15
N LEU A 59 -0.24 13.40 5.83
CA LEU A 59 -0.94 12.75 4.72
C LEU A 59 -1.23 13.68 3.52
N ASN A 60 -0.83 14.95 3.59
CA ASN A 60 -1.15 16.01 2.62
C ASN A 60 -2.67 16.11 2.32
N LEU A 61 -3.48 16.23 3.38
CA LEU A 61 -4.94 16.24 3.30
C LEU A 61 -5.55 17.58 3.71
N SER A 62 -6.72 17.91 3.15
CA SER A 62 -7.51 19.05 3.62
C SER A 62 -8.03 18.82 5.03
N LYS A 63 -8.19 19.89 5.82
CA LYS A 63 -8.71 19.84 7.20
C LYS A 63 -10.02 19.06 7.33
N ARG A 64 -10.92 19.21 6.35
CA ARG A 64 -12.20 18.49 6.31
C ARG A 64 -12.02 16.99 6.07
N LYS A 65 -11.12 16.59 5.15
CA LYS A 65 -10.77 15.18 4.91
C LYS A 65 -10.13 14.54 6.15
N ALA A 66 -9.13 15.20 6.74
CA ALA A 66 -8.46 14.70 7.94
C ALA A 66 -9.46 14.48 9.10
N TYR A 67 -10.36 15.44 9.36
CA TYR A 67 -11.44 15.27 10.33
C TYR A 67 -12.37 14.10 10.01
N ASN A 68 -12.79 13.96 8.73
CA ASN A 68 -13.67 12.86 8.32
C ASN A 68 -13.01 11.49 8.53
N LEU A 69 -11.74 11.31 8.15
CA LEU A 69 -11.01 10.05 8.36
C LEU A 69 -10.94 9.66 9.84
N ILE A 70 -10.63 10.61 10.73
CA ILE A 70 -10.64 10.37 12.18
C ILE A 70 -12.03 9.90 12.64
N LYS A 71 -13.09 10.57 12.20
CA LYS A 71 -14.48 10.21 12.54
C LYS A 71 -14.94 8.89 11.92
N GLU A 72 -14.53 8.58 10.70
CA GLU A 72 -14.81 7.29 10.08
C GLU A 72 -14.13 6.15 10.84
N PHE A 73 -12.87 6.32 11.26
CA PHE A 73 -12.15 5.30 12.03
C PHE A 73 -12.69 5.10 13.46
N GLU A 74 -13.19 6.18 14.07
CA GLU A 74 -13.91 6.14 15.35
C GLU A 74 -15.25 5.40 15.19
N ASN A 75 -16.05 5.74 14.16
CA ASN A 75 -17.34 5.10 13.86
C ASN A 75 -17.21 3.62 13.46
N ILE A 76 -16.20 3.28 12.66
CA ILE A 76 -15.89 1.90 12.29
C ILE A 76 -15.39 1.13 13.53
N GLY A 77 -14.89 1.81 14.57
CA GLY A 77 -14.33 1.18 15.77
C GLY A 77 -13.01 0.47 15.45
N ILE A 78 -12.10 1.19 14.78
CA ILE A 78 -10.67 0.88 14.63
C ILE A 78 -9.86 1.66 15.67
N ILE A 79 -10.27 2.91 15.94
CA ILE A 79 -9.71 3.74 17.01
C ILE A 79 -10.83 4.12 17.99
N LYS A 80 -10.46 4.37 19.24
CA LYS A 80 -11.36 4.85 20.30
C LYS A 80 -10.75 6.08 20.94
N ASN A 81 -11.51 7.17 21.07
CA ASN A 81 -11.04 8.35 21.77
C ASN A 81 -11.06 8.10 23.29
N ILE A 82 -9.93 8.31 23.96
CA ILE A 82 -9.78 8.15 25.41
C ILE A 82 -9.79 9.52 26.09
N ILE A 83 -9.04 10.47 25.52
CA ILE A 83 -8.94 11.84 26.03
C ILE A 83 -9.26 12.81 24.89
N LYS A 84 -10.19 13.73 25.14
CA LYS A 84 -10.42 14.89 24.26
C LYS A 84 -9.43 15.99 24.61
N GLY A 85 -8.58 16.32 23.66
CA GLY A 85 -7.64 17.42 23.77
C GLY A 85 -8.37 18.76 23.74
N ASN A 86 -7.91 19.70 24.57
CA ASN A 86 -8.34 21.11 24.51
C ASN A 86 -7.36 21.90 23.67
N LEU A 87 -7.87 22.90 22.94
CA LEU A 87 -7.15 23.71 21.94
C LEU A 87 -5.86 24.40 22.43
N SER A 88 -5.62 24.42 23.75
CA SER A 88 -4.58 25.22 24.41
C SER A 88 -3.66 24.43 25.34
N ARG A 89 -3.88 23.14 25.60
CA ARG A 89 -3.14 22.41 26.66
C ARG A 89 -2.69 20.99 26.30
N ASN A 90 -3.61 20.12 25.83
CA ASN A 90 -3.34 18.70 25.63
C ASN A 90 -3.81 18.24 24.24
N ASN A 91 -3.04 17.35 23.60
CA ASN A 91 -3.48 16.64 22.39
C ASN A 91 -4.59 15.63 22.73
N SER A 92 -5.40 15.26 21.73
CA SER A 92 -6.36 14.16 21.91
C SER A 92 -5.63 12.82 21.91
N VAL A 93 -5.97 11.95 22.85
CA VAL A 93 -5.38 10.60 22.94
C VAL A 93 -6.40 9.57 22.45
N TYR A 94 -5.93 8.68 21.58
CA TYR A 94 -6.70 7.59 21.00
C TYR A 94 -6.05 6.25 21.31
N GLU A 95 -6.87 5.23 21.47
CA GLU A 95 -6.51 3.83 21.64
C GLU A 95 -6.77 3.09 20.31
N TYR A 96 -5.81 2.30 19.84
CA TYR A 96 -6.01 1.41 18.71
C TYR A 96 -6.70 0.13 19.17
N VAL A 97 -7.88 -0.15 18.62
CA VAL A 97 -8.71 -1.28 19.05
C VAL A 97 -8.23 -2.54 18.33
N VAL A 98 -7.46 -3.38 19.00
CA VAL A 98 -7.20 -4.75 18.57
C VAL A 98 -8.45 -5.59 18.87
N LYS A 99 -9.17 -6.01 17.84
CA LYS A 99 -10.20 -7.04 17.98
C LYS A 99 -9.58 -8.41 17.78
N ASP A 100 -9.26 -9.08 18.88
CA ASP A 100 -9.17 -10.52 18.87
C ASP A 100 -10.54 -11.15 18.57
N PHE A 101 -10.52 -12.27 17.85
CA PHE A 101 -11.66 -13.18 17.85
C PHE A 101 -11.63 -13.87 19.21
N GLU A 102 -12.73 -13.69 19.97
CA GLU A 102 -12.94 -14.17 21.36
C GLU A 102 -12.09 -13.40 22.40
N THR A 103 -12.66 -12.72 23.40
CA THR A 103 -13.63 -13.26 24.38
C THR A 103 -14.74 -12.26 24.78
N ASP A 104 -15.99 -12.55 24.40
CA ASP A 104 -17.16 -12.09 25.17
C ASP A 104 -17.47 -13.11 26.28
N LEU A 105 -16.53 -13.26 27.23
CA LEU A 105 -16.74 -13.99 28.48
C LEU A 105 -16.13 -13.21 29.66
N SER A 106 -16.86 -13.21 30.79
CA SER A 106 -16.46 -12.71 32.12
C SER A 106 -16.62 -11.21 32.47
N LYS A 107 -17.83 -10.67 32.27
CA LYS A 107 -18.67 -10.17 33.39
C LYS A 107 -20.14 -10.42 33.00
N GLY A 108 -20.87 -11.40 33.52
CA GLY A 108 -20.74 -12.11 34.79
C GLY A 108 -22.02 -11.94 35.60
N LYS A 109 -23.08 -12.65 35.16
CA LYS A 109 -24.21 -13.27 35.89
C LYS A 109 -25.35 -13.54 34.88
N ASP A 110 -26.02 -14.69 34.83
CA ASP A 110 -26.02 -15.88 35.70
C ASP A 110 -25.95 -17.20 34.90
N ILE A 111 -25.88 -18.31 35.65
CA ILE A 111 -25.60 -19.69 35.24
C ILE A 111 -26.86 -20.42 34.76
N GLU A 112 -26.76 -21.23 33.69
CA GLU A 112 -27.23 -22.64 33.75
C GLU A 112 -26.54 -23.56 32.73
N LYS A 113 -26.61 -24.87 32.97
CA LYS A 113 -25.60 -25.88 32.57
C LYS A 113 -25.94 -26.64 31.29
N SER A 114 -24.91 -26.92 30.47
CA SER A 114 -24.61 -28.24 29.85
C SER A 114 -23.39 -28.07 28.90
N SER A 115 -22.20 -28.60 29.21
CA SER A 115 -21.73 -29.90 28.68
C SER A 115 -22.05 -30.05 27.18
N ASP A 116 -21.10 -29.99 26.22
CA ASP A 116 -19.86 -30.78 26.18
C ASP A 116 -18.77 -30.18 25.28
N ILE A 117 -17.54 -30.67 25.48
CA ILE A 117 -16.38 -30.41 24.62
C ILE A 117 -16.50 -31.26 23.35
N ASN A 118 -16.30 -30.68 22.17
CA ASN A 118 -15.63 -31.39 21.07
C ASN A 118 -15.00 -30.46 20.02
N THR A 119 -13.71 -30.70 19.77
CA THR A 119 -12.96 -30.27 18.59
C THR A 119 -13.47 -30.97 17.31
N TYR A 120 -12.84 -30.62 16.17
CA TYR A 120 -12.80 -31.31 14.88
C TYR A 120 -13.73 -30.81 13.75
N THR A 121 -13.07 -30.15 12.79
CA THR A 121 -13.13 -30.38 11.33
C THR A 121 -14.44 -30.86 10.66
N ASN A 122 -14.92 -30.05 9.69
CA ASN A 122 -15.58 -30.44 8.43
C ASN A 122 -16.45 -31.72 8.40
N THR A 123 -17.77 -31.59 8.25
CA THR A 123 -18.48 -31.75 6.94
C THR A 123 -20.02 -31.66 7.05
N ASN A 124 -20.65 -31.31 5.91
CA ASN A 124 -22.02 -31.64 5.47
C ASN A 124 -23.27 -31.21 6.28
N VAL A 125 -24.00 -30.22 5.73
CA VAL A 125 -25.48 -30.23 5.66
C VAL A 125 -25.95 -29.76 4.27
N LYS A 126 -26.99 -30.44 3.74
CA LYS A 126 -27.66 -30.30 2.43
C LYS A 126 -29.17 -30.51 2.67
N ASP A 127 -30.14 -29.90 2.00
CA ASP A 127 -30.21 -28.92 0.88
C ASP A 127 -31.30 -27.86 1.22
N MET A 128 -31.75 -26.88 0.41
CA MET A 128 -31.59 -26.53 -1.02
C MET A 128 -31.62 -24.97 -1.16
N CYS A 129 -31.74 -24.27 -2.30
CA CYS A 129 -32.68 -24.37 -3.42
C CYS A 129 -32.06 -23.91 -4.77
N SER A 130 -32.46 -24.60 -5.85
CA SER A 130 -32.45 -24.21 -7.29
C SER A 130 -31.14 -23.77 -7.97
N ASP A 131 -30.62 -24.70 -8.76
CA ASP A 131 -29.86 -24.58 -10.01
C ASP A 131 -29.58 -23.19 -10.63
N MET A 132 -28.28 -22.86 -10.76
CA MET A 132 -27.72 -22.47 -12.06
C MET A 132 -26.20 -22.72 -12.12
N ASN A 133 -25.82 -23.87 -12.71
CA ASN A 133 -24.52 -24.24 -13.30
C ASN A 133 -23.24 -23.58 -12.70
N SER A 134 -22.63 -24.25 -11.71
CA SER A 134 -21.49 -23.77 -10.91
C SER A 134 -20.20 -23.50 -11.69
N ASP A 135 -19.99 -24.18 -12.81
CA ASP A 135 -18.65 -24.30 -13.40
C ASP A 135 -18.29 -23.05 -14.23
N LEU A 136 -19.30 -22.41 -14.83
CA LEU A 136 -19.16 -21.12 -15.51
C LEU A 136 -18.83 -19.99 -14.51
N MET A 137 -19.41 -20.04 -13.30
CA MET A 137 -19.13 -19.08 -12.23
C MET A 137 -17.68 -19.17 -11.75
N ASN A 138 -17.16 -20.38 -11.54
CA ASN A 138 -15.76 -20.58 -11.12
C ASN A 138 -14.77 -20.14 -12.19
N LEU A 139 -14.97 -20.52 -13.47
CA LEU A 139 -14.10 -20.09 -14.57
C LEU A 139 -14.13 -18.55 -14.74
N LYS A 140 -15.28 -17.91 -14.58
CA LYS A 140 -15.40 -16.45 -14.65
C LYS A 140 -14.69 -15.76 -13.48
N LYS A 141 -14.85 -16.27 -12.25
CA LYS A 141 -14.20 -15.74 -11.04
C LYS A 141 -12.68 -15.89 -11.05
N GLU A 142 -12.20 -17.00 -11.61
CA GLU A 142 -10.79 -17.27 -11.90
C GLU A 142 -10.19 -16.27 -12.89
N ASN A 143 -10.84 -16.08 -14.04
CA ASN A 143 -10.38 -15.11 -15.04
C ASN A 143 -10.45 -13.68 -14.49
N LEU A 144 -11.50 -13.28 -13.77
CA LEU A 144 -11.57 -11.97 -13.11
C LEU A 144 -10.42 -11.74 -12.12
N LYS A 145 -10.02 -12.75 -11.32
CA LYS A 145 -8.86 -12.63 -10.41
C LYS A 145 -7.54 -12.46 -11.18
N ARG A 146 -7.34 -13.23 -12.26
CA ARG A 146 -6.15 -13.12 -13.11
C ARG A 146 -6.10 -11.78 -13.85
N ASP A 147 -7.23 -11.31 -14.35
CA ASP A 147 -7.37 -10.00 -15.01
C ASP A 147 -7.18 -8.84 -14.03
N LEU A 148 -7.65 -8.94 -12.79
CA LEU A 148 -7.40 -7.94 -11.75
C LEU A 148 -5.90 -7.85 -11.40
N ASN A 149 -5.22 -8.99 -11.27
CA ASN A 149 -3.79 -9.03 -11.00
C ASN A 149 -2.97 -8.47 -12.20
N LYS A 150 -3.31 -8.88 -13.43
CA LYS A 150 -2.69 -8.33 -14.65
C LYS A 150 -2.94 -6.82 -14.82
N ASN A 151 -4.17 -6.35 -14.58
CA ASN A 151 -4.48 -4.91 -14.64
C ASN A 151 -3.68 -4.10 -13.61
N ASN A 152 -3.42 -4.66 -12.43
CA ASN A 152 -2.53 -4.04 -11.44
C ASN A 152 -1.09 -3.94 -11.97
N ILE A 153 -0.55 -5.04 -12.53
CA ILE A 153 0.81 -5.06 -13.11
C ILE A 153 1.00 -4.02 -14.23
N TYR A 154 0.06 -3.94 -15.20
CA TYR A 154 0.17 -2.92 -16.26
C TYR A 154 0.07 -1.49 -15.72
N ALA A 155 -0.72 -1.25 -14.68
CA ALA A 155 -0.80 0.06 -14.03
C ALA A 155 0.55 0.38 -13.37
N SER A 156 1.05 -0.50 -12.48
CA SER A 156 2.29 -0.27 -11.73
C SER A 156 3.51 0.01 -12.62
N ILE A 157 3.68 -0.73 -13.73
CA ILE A 157 4.79 -0.52 -14.68
C ILE A 157 4.68 0.84 -15.39
N ILE A 158 3.47 1.20 -15.83
CA ILE A 158 3.25 2.38 -16.68
C ILE A 158 3.16 3.65 -15.86
N ASP A 159 2.61 3.59 -14.65
CA ASP A 159 2.58 4.70 -13.72
C ASP A 159 4.01 5.05 -13.25
N TYR A 160 4.88 4.05 -13.02
CA TYR A 160 6.31 4.29 -12.75
C TYR A 160 7.05 4.93 -13.93
N LEU A 161 6.80 4.46 -15.16
CA LEU A 161 7.35 5.10 -16.36
C LEU A 161 6.86 6.54 -16.53
N ASN A 162 5.58 6.79 -16.23
CA ASN A 162 4.98 8.12 -16.29
C ASN A 162 5.63 9.07 -15.28
N GLU A 163 5.80 8.63 -14.03
CA GLU A 163 6.49 9.35 -12.95
C GLU A 163 7.93 9.69 -13.35
N LYS A 164 8.72 8.68 -13.76
CA LYS A 164 10.15 8.85 -14.07
C LYS A 164 10.43 9.66 -15.34
N SER A 165 9.51 9.65 -16.32
CA SER A 165 9.70 10.39 -17.59
C SER A 165 8.87 11.67 -17.71
N SER A 166 8.09 12.04 -16.68
CA SER A 166 7.09 13.14 -16.74
C SER A 166 6.10 13.01 -17.91
N LYS A 167 5.59 11.79 -18.15
CA LYS A 167 4.66 11.46 -19.26
C LYS A 167 3.34 10.90 -18.75
N ASN A 168 2.38 10.70 -19.68
CA ASN A 168 1.01 10.30 -19.38
C ASN A 168 0.52 9.17 -20.31
N PHE A 169 1.29 8.07 -20.40
CA PHE A 169 0.89 6.86 -21.11
C PHE A 169 -0.25 6.12 -20.39
N LYS A 170 -1.12 5.47 -21.16
CA LYS A 170 -2.26 4.70 -20.63
C LYS A 170 -1.94 3.20 -20.58
N SER A 171 -1.95 2.62 -19.38
CA SER A 171 -1.86 1.18 -19.09
C SER A 171 -3.01 0.35 -19.69
N THR A 172 -4.14 1.00 -20.02
CA THR A 172 -5.31 0.35 -20.61
C THR A 172 -5.19 0.06 -22.11
N THR A 173 -4.20 0.64 -22.81
CA THR A 173 -4.05 0.53 -24.26
C THR A 173 -3.62 -0.88 -24.68
N LYS A 174 -4.29 -1.47 -25.70
CA LYS A 174 -3.98 -2.82 -26.21
C LYS A 174 -2.50 -3.03 -26.54
N LYS A 175 -1.86 -2.04 -27.19
CA LYS A 175 -0.43 -2.09 -27.52
C LYS A 175 0.46 -2.16 -26.27
N THR A 176 0.21 -1.28 -25.30
CA THR A 176 0.93 -1.25 -24.01
C THR A 176 0.83 -2.59 -23.29
N LYS A 177 -0.38 -3.16 -23.21
CA LYS A 177 -0.58 -4.49 -22.61
C LYS A 177 0.19 -5.56 -23.36
N SER A 178 0.10 -5.59 -24.69
CA SER A 178 0.78 -6.60 -25.52
C SER A 178 2.30 -6.61 -25.37
N VAL A 179 2.97 -5.44 -25.24
CA VAL A 179 4.43 -5.40 -25.06
C VAL A 179 4.86 -5.78 -23.66
N VAL A 180 4.03 -5.54 -22.64
CA VAL A 180 4.27 -5.99 -21.26
C VAL A 180 3.99 -7.50 -21.12
N ASP A 181 2.88 -7.99 -21.67
CA ASP A 181 2.54 -9.42 -21.67
C ASP A 181 3.62 -10.26 -22.37
N ALA A 182 4.23 -9.76 -23.45
CA ALA A 182 5.34 -10.45 -24.12
C ALA A 182 6.51 -10.72 -23.14
N ARG A 183 6.95 -9.69 -22.38
CA ARG A 183 8.04 -9.83 -21.40
C ARG A 183 7.66 -10.69 -20.19
N ILE A 184 6.41 -10.61 -19.72
CA ILE A 184 5.92 -11.50 -18.64
C ILE A 184 5.93 -12.97 -19.11
N ASN A 185 5.52 -13.25 -20.35
CA ASN A 185 5.54 -14.60 -20.93
C ASN A 185 6.97 -15.11 -21.20
N GLU A 186 7.93 -14.23 -21.44
CA GLU A 186 9.36 -14.55 -21.53
C GLU A 186 9.99 -14.84 -20.14
N GLY A 187 9.29 -14.52 -19.04
CA GLY A 187 9.70 -14.83 -17.67
C GLY A 187 10.19 -13.64 -16.83
N PHE A 188 10.18 -12.43 -17.38
CA PHE A 188 10.63 -11.23 -16.66
C PHE A 188 9.66 -10.80 -15.55
N VAL A 189 10.20 -10.37 -14.40
CA VAL A 189 9.41 -9.96 -13.23
C VAL A 189 9.22 -8.45 -13.17
N LEU A 190 8.26 -7.98 -12.38
CA LEU A 190 7.92 -6.56 -12.21
C LEU A 190 9.14 -5.66 -11.94
N ASP A 191 10.08 -6.15 -11.13
CA ASP A 191 11.33 -5.46 -10.76
C ASP A 191 12.25 -5.18 -11.96
N ASP A 192 12.25 -6.06 -12.97
CA ASP A 192 13.07 -5.89 -14.18
C ASP A 192 12.55 -4.75 -15.06
N PHE A 193 11.23 -4.56 -15.11
CA PHE A 193 10.63 -3.41 -15.80
C PHE A 193 11.05 -2.10 -15.12
N TYR A 194 11.08 -2.05 -13.79
CA TYR A 194 11.53 -0.87 -13.05
C TYR A 194 13.01 -0.57 -13.30
N LYS A 195 13.90 -1.59 -13.28
CA LYS A 195 15.31 -1.43 -13.64
C LYS A 195 15.49 -0.86 -15.05
N VAL A 196 14.81 -1.41 -16.06
CA VAL A 196 14.88 -0.92 -17.45
C VAL A 196 14.37 0.52 -17.57
N ILE A 197 13.31 0.88 -16.83
CA ILE A 197 12.81 2.26 -16.77
C ILE A 197 13.86 3.18 -16.16
N ASP A 198 14.48 2.81 -15.04
CA ASP A 198 15.46 3.64 -14.35
C ASP A 198 16.75 3.82 -15.18
N ILE A 199 17.31 2.73 -15.73
CA ILE A 199 18.48 2.77 -16.64
C ILE A 199 18.21 3.71 -17.82
N LYS A 200 17.08 3.53 -18.51
CA LYS A 200 16.78 4.32 -19.71
C LYS A 200 16.34 5.75 -19.42
N CYS A 201 15.64 6.01 -18.32
CA CYS A 201 15.38 7.40 -17.91
C CYS A 201 16.70 8.11 -17.57
N SER A 202 17.60 7.49 -16.81
CA SER A 202 18.93 8.06 -16.51
C SER A 202 19.74 8.39 -17.76
N GLN A 203 19.72 7.52 -18.79
CA GLN A 203 20.45 7.75 -20.05
C GLN A 203 19.76 8.74 -21.01
N TRP A 204 18.43 8.72 -21.11
CA TRP A 204 17.71 9.35 -22.23
C TRP A 204 16.86 10.56 -21.84
N LEU A 205 16.54 10.79 -20.56
CA LEU A 205 15.61 11.86 -20.16
C LEU A 205 16.10 13.27 -20.53
N TYR A 206 17.41 13.49 -20.47
CA TYR A 206 18.06 14.79 -20.74
C TYR A 206 18.76 14.86 -22.11
N SER A 207 18.42 13.97 -23.05
CA SER A 207 18.98 13.96 -24.41
C SER A 207 17.88 13.87 -25.48
N ASP A 208 18.27 14.02 -26.75
CA ASP A 208 17.37 13.83 -27.89
C ASP A 208 16.65 12.47 -27.91
N MET A 209 17.11 11.50 -27.12
CA MET A 209 16.52 10.18 -26.98
C MET A 209 15.31 10.15 -26.04
N ALA A 210 15.00 11.24 -25.32
CA ALA A 210 13.83 11.32 -24.42
C ALA A 210 12.51 10.99 -25.13
N LYS A 211 12.41 11.27 -26.43
CA LYS A 211 11.26 10.90 -27.29
C LYS A 211 11.01 9.39 -27.39
N TYR A 212 12.04 8.57 -27.16
CA TYR A 212 11.98 7.11 -27.17
C TYR A 212 11.66 6.47 -25.81
N LEU A 213 11.57 7.25 -24.72
CA LEU A 213 11.00 6.79 -23.44
C LEU A 213 9.49 6.55 -23.62
N ARG A 214 9.13 5.36 -24.10
CA ARG A 214 7.77 4.90 -24.45
C ARG A 214 7.68 3.39 -24.20
N PRO A 215 6.51 2.84 -23.80
CA PRO A 215 6.36 1.40 -23.55
C PRO A 215 6.75 0.52 -24.75
N GLU A 216 6.34 0.90 -25.96
CA GLU A 216 6.66 0.16 -27.20
C GLU A 216 8.16 0.08 -27.50
N THR A 217 8.95 1.04 -27.01
CA THR A 217 10.40 1.10 -27.28
C THR A 217 11.19 0.45 -26.15
N LEU A 218 10.85 0.74 -24.88
CA LEU A 218 11.49 0.17 -23.70
C LEU A 218 11.23 -1.35 -23.57
N PHE A 219 10.02 -1.81 -23.85
CA PHE A 219 9.62 -3.22 -23.74
C PHE A 219 9.65 -3.94 -25.10
N SER A 220 10.43 -3.39 -26.05
CA SER A 220 10.75 -4.04 -27.33
C SER A 220 11.70 -5.23 -27.14
N ASN A 221 12.04 -5.92 -28.23
CA ASN A 221 12.91 -7.12 -28.21
C ASN A 221 14.35 -6.85 -27.73
N LYS A 222 14.68 -5.60 -27.35
CA LYS A 222 15.94 -5.20 -26.72
C LYS A 222 15.85 -5.13 -25.19
N PHE A 223 14.71 -5.52 -24.58
CA PHE A 223 14.46 -5.43 -23.15
C PHE A 223 15.56 -6.06 -22.29
N GLU A 224 15.95 -7.31 -22.58
CA GLU A 224 17.04 -8.00 -21.88
C GLU A 224 18.39 -7.28 -22.04
N GLY A 225 18.65 -6.72 -23.23
CA GLY A 225 19.82 -5.88 -23.46
C GLY A 225 19.81 -4.64 -22.57
N TYR A 226 18.67 -3.94 -22.48
CA TYR A 226 18.50 -2.77 -21.62
C TYR A 226 18.58 -3.08 -20.13
N LEU A 227 18.16 -4.28 -19.71
CA LEU A 227 18.26 -4.75 -18.33
C LEU A 227 19.71 -5.00 -17.90
N ASN A 228 20.54 -5.47 -18.84
CA ASN A 228 21.96 -5.78 -18.64
C ASN A 228 22.91 -4.61 -18.97
N GLU A 229 22.40 -3.44 -19.36
CA GLU A 229 23.23 -2.26 -19.59
C GLU A 229 23.78 -1.71 -18.26
N ILE A 230 25.08 -1.41 -18.24
CA ILE A 230 25.73 -0.80 -17.07
C ILE A 230 25.14 0.59 -16.85
N ASN A 231 24.47 0.77 -15.71
CA ASN A 231 23.93 2.06 -15.31
C ASN A 231 25.09 2.96 -14.83
N THR A 232 25.62 3.80 -15.72
CA THR A 232 26.83 4.63 -15.51
C THR A 232 26.72 5.67 -14.40
N ASN A 233 25.56 5.75 -13.73
CA ASN A 233 25.24 6.75 -12.72
C ASN A 233 25.19 6.18 -11.29
N LYS A 234 25.77 4.98 -11.05
CA LYS A 234 26.33 4.68 -9.73
C LYS A 234 27.68 5.37 -9.58
N VAL A 235 27.61 6.69 -9.39
CA VAL A 235 28.69 7.42 -8.74
C VAL A 235 28.60 7.02 -7.27
N ASP A 236 29.65 6.38 -6.75
CA ASP A 236 29.78 6.15 -5.31
C ASP A 236 29.74 7.50 -4.57
N ASP A 237 29.12 7.55 -3.38
CA ASP A 237 29.05 8.73 -2.49
C ASP A 237 30.43 9.05 -1.86
N SER A 238 31.43 9.26 -2.72
CA SER A 238 32.79 9.65 -2.38
C SER A 238 33.49 10.28 -3.59
N ASN A 239 33.10 11.50 -3.95
CA ASN A 239 33.98 12.44 -4.65
C ASN A 239 33.62 13.87 -4.25
N ASP A 240 34.65 14.63 -3.89
CA ASP A 240 34.51 15.97 -3.33
C ASP A 240 33.83 16.95 -4.29
N CYS A 241 33.02 17.85 -3.75
CA CYS A 241 32.62 19.05 -4.47
C CYS A 241 33.83 20.00 -4.59
N GLU A 242 34.66 19.79 -5.60
CA GLU A 242 35.59 20.83 -6.04
C GLU A 242 34.77 22.04 -6.50
N ILE A 243 34.79 23.07 -5.66
CA ILE A 243 34.34 24.41 -6.00
C ILE A 243 35.15 24.87 -7.21
N TRP A 244 34.45 25.21 -8.29
CA TRP A 244 35.06 25.86 -9.43
C TRP A 244 35.36 27.32 -9.03
N ASP A 245 36.61 27.57 -8.62
CA ASP A 245 37.15 28.92 -8.44
C ASP A 245 37.16 29.64 -9.80
N ILE A 246 36.03 30.29 -10.13
CA ILE A 246 35.94 31.21 -11.27
C ILE A 246 36.76 32.45 -10.91
N LYS A 247 38.04 32.44 -11.28
CA LYS A 247 38.88 33.63 -11.29
C LYS A 247 38.37 34.58 -12.37
N PHE A 248 37.72 35.66 -11.93
CA PHE A 248 37.62 36.87 -12.74
C PHE A 248 38.94 37.63 -12.63
N ASP A 249 39.77 37.53 -13.66
CA ASP A 249 40.83 38.52 -13.89
C ASP A 249 40.16 39.82 -14.35
N TYR A 250 40.43 40.92 -13.63
CA TYR A 250 39.86 42.26 -13.84
C TYR A 250 40.96 43.33 -13.80
#